data_AF-A0A5S9MCD7-F1
#
_entry.id   AF-A0A5S9MCD7-F1
#
_cell.length_a   1.000
_cell.length_b   1.000
_cell.length_c   1.000
_cell.angle_alpha   90.00
_cell.angle_beta   90.00
_cell.angle_gamma   90.00
#
_symmetry.space_group_name_H-M   'P 1'
#
loop_
_entity.id
_entity.type
_entity.pdbx_description
1 polymer ?
#
loop_
_entity_poly.entity_id
_entity_poly.type
_entity_poly.pdbx_seq_one_letter_code
_entity_poly.pdbx_strand_id
1 'polypeptide(L)' 'MSFFGATGDLAKRKLYPSIHRLYHSGKLGDQFAVVGVGRRPWSHEDLRAVVKGICFF' A
#
# COMPACT_ATOMS: atom_id res chain seq x y z
N MET A 1 7.60 -5.86 -4.05
CA MET A 1 6.55 -6.67 -3.39
C MET A 1 5.24 -6.45 -4.13
N SER A 2 4.57 -7.51 -4.58
CA SER A 2 3.32 -7.39 -5.38
C SER A 2 2.11 -7.85 -4.58
N PHE A 3 1.06 -7.04 -4.52
CA PHE A 3 -0.20 -7.37 -3.84
C PHE A 3 -1.33 -7.57 -4.84
N PHE A 4 -1.83 -8.80 -4.90
CA PHE A 4 -3.06 -9.12 -5.59
C PHE A 4 -4.24 -8.76 -4.70
N GLY A 5 -5.12 -7.88 -5.17
CA GLY A 5 -6.21 -7.32 -4.36
C GLY A 5 -5.80 -6.10 -3.53
N ALA A 6 -4.85 -5.30 -4.04
CA ALA A 6 -4.42 -4.04 -3.42
C ALA A 6 -5.56 -3.08 -3.07
N THR A 7 -6.68 -3.14 -3.79
CA THR A 7 -7.87 -2.30 -3.53
C THR A 7 -8.83 -2.90 -2.50
N GLY A 8 -8.58 -4.13 -2.02
CA GLY A 8 -9.47 -4.88 -1.12
C GLY A 8 -9.44 -4.41 0.33
N ASP A 9 -10.44 -4.82 1.10
CA ASP A 9 -10.61 -4.40 2.50
C ASP A 9 -9.43 -4.82 3.39
N LEU A 10 -8.90 -6.03 3.20
CA LEU A 10 -7.73 -6.51 3.94
C LEU A 10 -6.50 -5.65 3.69
N ALA A 11 -6.29 -5.22 2.44
CA ALA A 11 -5.17 -4.36 2.08
C ALA A 11 -5.27 -3.04 2.83
N LYS A 12 -6.47 -2.46 2.88
CA LYS A 12 -6.75 -1.21 3.58
C LYS A 12 -6.60 -1.30 5.09
N ARG A 13 -7.15 -2.35 5.71
CA ARG A 13 -7.21 -2.48 7.18
C ARG A 13 -5.93 -3.02 7.82
N LYS A 14 -5.14 -3.80 7.08
CA LYS A 14 -3.99 -4.54 7.65
C LYS A 14 -2.70 -4.33 6.87
N LEU A 15 -2.69 -4.54 5.55
CA LEU A 15 -1.44 -4.52 4.78
C LEU A 15 -0.78 -3.13 4.75
N TYR A 16 -1.50 -2.10 4.30
CA TYR A 16 -0.92 -0.75 4.19
C TYR A 16 -0.47 -0.18 5.55
N PRO A 17 -1.27 -0.25 6.64
CA PRO A 17 -0.82 0.18 7.95
C PRO A 17 0.42 -0.57 8.46
N SER A 18 0.50 -1.89 8.22
CA SER A 18 1.63 -2.69 8.69
C SER A 18 2.93 -2.35 7.96
N ILE A 19 2.85 -2.15 6.63
CA ILE A 19 4.01 -1.76 5.81
C ILE A 19 4.46 -0.35 6.16
N HIS A 20 3.52 0.57 6.38
CA HIS A 20 3.82 1.92 6.85
C HIS A 20 4.58 1.90 8.20
N ARG A 21 4.15 1.03 9.13
CA ARG A 21 4.87 0.83 10.40
C ARG A 21 6.28 0.25 10.21
N LEU A 22 6.44 -0.68 9.27
CA LEU A 22 7.76 -1.24 8.94
C LEU A 22 8.68 -0.19 8.31
N TYR A 23 8.14 0.67 7.45
CA TYR A 23 8.84 1.82 6.88
C TYR A 23 9.33 2.77 7.98
N HIS A 24 8.44 3.22 8.87
CA HIS A 24 8.80 4.11 9.97
C HIS A 24 9.77 3.51 11.00
N SER A 25 9.80 2.18 11.14
CA SER A 25 10.73 1.51 12.05
C SER A 25 12.09 1.19 11.42
N GLY A 26 12.34 1.66 10.20
CA GLY A 26 13.60 1.41 9.49
C GLY A 26 13.83 -0.06 9.15
N LYS A 27 12.76 -0.87 9.13
CA LYS A 27 12.83 -2.32 8.88
C LYS A 27 12.61 -2.69 7.42
N LEU A 28 12.29 -1.71 6.58
CA LEU A 28 12.33 -1.84 5.12
C LEU A 28 13.66 -1.29 4.63
N GLY A 29 14.29 -1.97 3.67
CA GLY A 29 15.48 -1.46 3.01
C GLY A 29 15.16 -0.19 2.21
N ASP A 30 16.19 0.62 1.97
CA ASP A 30 16.09 1.94 1.29
C ASP A 30 15.44 1.86 -0.10
N GLN A 31 15.53 0.69 -0.74
CA GLN A 31 14.91 0.42 -2.04
C GLN A 31 13.74 -0.55 -1.89
N PHE A 32 12.59 -0.04 -1.44
CA PHE A 32 11.35 -0.81 -1.41
C PHE A 32 10.33 -0.26 -2.42
N ALA A 33 9.59 -1.18 -3.04
CA ALA A 33 8.48 -0.84 -3.92
C ALA A 33 7.29 -1.78 -3.67
N VAL A 34 6.10 -1.20 -3.68
CA VAL A 34 4.82 -1.90 -3.57
C VAL A 34 4.08 -1.76 -4.89
N VAL A 35 3.74 -2.90 -5.51
CA VAL A 35 2.97 -2.95 -6.74
C VAL A 35 1.59 -3.49 -6.43
N GLY A 36 0.54 -2.72 -6.70
CA GLY A 36 -0.83 -3.14 -6.52
C GLY A 36 -1.43 -3.69 -7.80
N VAL A 37 -1.97 -4.92 -7.74
CA VAL A 37 -2.66 -5.57 -8.86
C VAL A 37 -4.13 -5.74 -8.50
N GLY A 38 -5.02 -5.32 -9.41
CA GLY A 38 -6.46 -5.33 -9.21
C GLY A 38 -7.22 -5.63 -10.50
N ARG A 39 -8.49 -6.06 -10.36
CA ARG A 39 -9.37 -6.38 -11.49
C ARG A 39 -10.05 -5.16 -12.11
N ARG A 40 -10.12 -4.05 -11.36
CA ARG A 40 -10.74 -2.79 -11.82
C ARG A 40 -9.66 -1.85 -12.35
N PRO A 41 -9.93 -1.08 -13.41
CA PRO A 41 -9.00 -0.07 -13.88
C PRO A 41 -8.87 1.02 -12.80
N TRP A 42 -7.69 1.11 -12.21
CA TRP A 42 -7.32 2.14 -11.24
C TRP A 42 -6.14 2.90 -11.81
N SER A 43 -6.17 4.22 -11.72
CA SER A 43 -4.99 5.01 -11.99
C SER A 43 -3.99 4.88 -10.84
N HIS A 44 -2.74 5.26 -11.10
CA HIS A 44 -1.73 5.31 -10.05
C HIS A 44 -2.10 6.37 -8.99
N GLU A 45 -2.75 7.46 -9.41
CA GLU A 45 -3.26 8.52 -8.54
C GLU A 45 -4.33 7.99 -7.58
N ASP A 46 -5.30 7.21 -8.07
CA ASP A 46 -6.38 6.64 -7.26
C ASP A 46 -5.82 5.78 -6.13
N LEU A 47 -4.86 4.91 -6.48
CA LEU A 47 -4.24 4.00 -5.50
C LEU A 47 -3.46 4.80 -4.45
N ARG A 48 -2.69 5.82 -4.86
CA ARG A 48 -1.95 6.68 -3.94
C ARG A 48 -2.86 7.48 -3.02
N ALA A 49 -3.98 8.02 -3.53
CA ALA A 49 -4.94 8.75 -2.73
C ALA A 49 -5.53 7.86 -1.62
N VAL A 50 -5.89 6.62 -1.95
CA VAL A 50 -6.38 5.65 -0.96
C VAL A 50 -5.33 5.32 0.08
N VAL A 51 -4.09 5.04 -0.34
CA VAL A 51 -3.00 4.72 0.61
C VAL A 51 -2.71 5.91 1.53
N LYS A 52 -2.67 7.15 1.01
CA LYS A 52 -2.50 8.37 1.82
C LYS A 52 -3.64 8.60 2.81
N GLY A 53 -4.87 8.23 2.46
CA GLY A 53 -6.01 8.33 3.38
C GLY A 53 -5.95 7.31 4.54
N ILE A 54 -5.23 6.20 4.36
CA ILE A 54 -5.10 5.12 5.35
C ILE A 54 -3.86 5.31 6.22
N CYS A 55 -2.75 5.65 5.57
CA CYS A 55 -1.48 5.92 6.19
C CYS A 55 -1.33 7.43 6.27
N PHE A 56 -1.53 8.01 7.45
CA PHE A 56 -1.12 9.39 7.75
C PHE A 56 0.40 9.49 7.55
N PHE A 57 0.80 9.82 6.32
CA PHE A 57 2.15 10.25 5.95
C PHE A 57 2.45 11.63 6.55
#